data_AF-A0A3R9WSM1-F1
#
_entry.id   AF-A0A3R9WSM1-F1
#
_cell.length_a   1.000
_cell.length_b   1.000
_cell.length_c   1.000
_cell.angle_alpha   90.00
_cell.angle_beta   90.00
_cell.angle_gamma   90.00
#
_symmetry.space_group_name_H-M   'P 1'
#
loop_
_entity.id
_entity.type
_entity.pdbx_description
1 polymer ?
#
loop_
_entity_poly.entity_id
_entity_poly.type
_entity_poly.pdbx_seq_one_letter_code
_entity_poly.pdbx_strand_id
1 'polypeptide(L)'
;MTPAAVPPPRSPLHQRLRMRTGYHWRNSGNPVLTHARTVWDTRDRAGFPAVRSEAGGLSVSYAGLAEGLAYTLEFTELRRDADLHRTERRTGRLSGADLAVPGRLPDADIVMVGTSAARARALPRVSSLVVPMRVHFVIDFDPDDPDRARRLISKRERWQFRRDLREHTWTWGLDRDPAAFDRFYDRFYRPTMFQRHGSRERTESKEVSYECLFRGGRMFFLAEDGVRIGGALCHWDRASRTLTLRLLGVLDGAQEHYDSGAFKAVYHFLIDWCARHDVRRLDFQGTEPFLSKGTYQWKRRFGTTVILPPNHFGDKRLWFQVRHDTPQVRDFLVANPLLAERPDGALEAVYFHDDRRAPRLDYSARSPGVAAVREVDLDTFLAGAPRPSPGRALS
;
A
#
# COMPACT_ATOMS: atom_id res chain seq x y z
N MET A 1 6.43 34.24 -8.01
CA MET A 1 6.11 33.93 -6.60
C MET A 1 7.38 33.99 -5.78
N THR A 2 7.49 34.95 -4.85
CA THR A 2 8.57 35.00 -3.86
C THR A 2 8.63 33.67 -3.11
N PRO A 3 9.81 33.06 -2.90
CA PRO A 3 9.89 31.82 -2.13
C PRO A 3 9.35 32.10 -0.72
N ALA A 4 8.21 31.49 -0.40
CA ALA A 4 7.64 31.57 0.94
C ALA A 4 8.68 31.09 1.96
N ALA A 5 8.82 31.80 3.08
CA ALA A 5 9.77 31.47 4.12
C ALA A 5 9.57 30.02 4.58
N VAL A 6 10.67 29.28 4.70
CA VAL A 6 10.66 27.90 5.20
C VAL A 6 10.26 27.96 6.68
N PRO A 7 9.27 27.17 7.14
CA PRO A 7 8.88 27.15 8.54
C PRO A 7 10.09 26.87 9.45
N PRO A 8 10.13 27.46 10.67
CA PRO A 8 11.29 27.34 11.55
C PRO A 8 11.50 25.88 12.01
N PRO A 9 12.76 25.47 12.26
CA PRO A 9 13.05 24.18 12.90
C PRO A 9 12.47 24.12 14.32
N ARG A 10 12.01 22.94 14.74
CA ARG A 10 11.59 22.67 16.12
C ARG A 10 12.58 21.83 16.93
N SER A 11 13.57 21.25 16.27
CA SER A 11 14.54 20.34 16.89
C SER A 11 15.97 20.80 16.60
N PRO A 12 16.95 20.45 17.48
CA PRO A 12 18.36 20.67 17.23
C PRO A 12 18.85 20.04 15.92
N LEU A 13 19.93 20.59 15.36
CA LEU A 13 20.47 20.16 14.05
C LEU A 13 20.75 18.65 13.99
N HIS A 14 21.38 18.07 15.01
CA HIS A 14 21.71 16.65 15.02
C HIS A 14 20.47 15.74 14.97
N GLN A 15 19.39 16.10 15.67
CA GLN A 15 18.13 15.35 15.62
C GLN A 15 17.48 15.47 14.25
N ARG A 16 17.50 16.67 13.66
CA ARG A 16 16.98 16.91 12.30
C ARG A 16 17.72 16.10 11.26
N LEU A 17 19.05 16.06 11.33
CA LEU A 17 19.87 15.24 10.43
C LEU A 17 19.51 13.75 10.60
N ARG A 18 19.41 13.25 11.83
CA ARG A 18 18.97 11.87 12.10
C ARG A 18 17.58 11.57 11.53
N MET A 19 16.60 12.46 11.73
CA MET A 19 15.23 12.32 11.20
C MET A 19 15.24 12.28 9.67
N ARG A 20 15.94 13.23 9.02
CA ARG A 20 16.04 13.30 7.56
C ARG A 20 16.74 12.08 6.97
N THR A 21 17.87 11.65 7.54
CA THR A 21 18.56 10.44 7.09
C THR A 21 17.68 9.21 7.21
N GLY A 22 17.00 9.03 8.37
CA GLY A 22 16.06 7.93 8.56
C GLY A 22 14.86 8.00 7.60
N TYR A 23 14.33 9.20 7.35
CA TYR A 23 13.23 9.41 6.41
C TYR A 23 13.67 9.10 4.97
N HIS A 24 14.84 9.58 4.54
CA HIS A 24 15.38 9.30 3.21
C HIS A 24 15.71 7.83 3.02
N TRP A 25 16.25 7.15 4.03
CA TRP A 25 16.46 5.70 4.00
C TRP A 25 15.16 4.92 3.74
N ARG A 26 14.03 5.39 4.29
CA ARG A 26 12.72 4.73 4.11
C ARG A 26 11.98 5.16 2.85
N ASN A 27 12.18 6.39 2.36
CA ASN A 27 11.26 6.99 1.39
C ASN A 27 11.93 7.54 0.13
N SER A 28 13.27 7.60 0.06
CA SER A 28 13.96 8.15 -1.10
C SER A 28 13.80 7.25 -2.33
N GLY A 29 13.59 7.89 -3.48
CA GLY A 29 13.71 7.27 -4.81
C GLY A 29 15.12 7.37 -5.41
N ASN A 30 16.11 7.85 -4.65
CA ASN A 30 17.48 7.91 -5.14
C ASN A 30 18.00 6.49 -5.46
N PRO A 31 18.53 6.23 -6.68
CA PRO A 31 18.97 4.90 -7.08
C PRO A 31 20.07 4.31 -6.18
N VAL A 32 21.02 5.13 -5.73
CA VAL A 32 22.13 4.70 -4.86
C VAL A 32 21.61 4.27 -3.49
N LEU A 33 20.72 5.07 -2.89
CA LEU A 33 20.10 4.72 -1.61
C LEU A 33 19.20 3.48 -1.73
N THR A 34 18.46 3.37 -2.84
CA THR A 34 17.61 2.21 -3.12
C THR A 34 18.44 0.94 -3.27
N HIS A 35 19.54 0.99 -4.03
CA HIS A 35 20.46 -0.13 -4.17
C HIS A 35 21.11 -0.52 -2.83
N ALA A 36 21.62 0.45 -2.08
CA ALA A 36 22.18 0.21 -0.74
C ALA A 36 21.16 -0.43 0.21
N ARG A 37 19.89 0.01 0.14
CA ARG A 37 18.79 -0.59 0.91
C ARG A 37 18.50 -2.02 0.48
N THR A 38 18.44 -2.31 -0.82
CA THR A 38 18.30 -3.69 -1.32
C THR A 38 19.41 -4.59 -0.78
N VAL A 39 20.68 -4.18 -0.92
CA VAL A 39 21.83 -4.95 -0.43
C VAL A 39 21.71 -5.22 1.08
N TRP A 40 21.33 -4.21 1.87
CA TRP A 40 21.09 -4.35 3.30
C TRP A 40 19.96 -5.32 3.62
N ASP A 41 18.87 -5.27 2.86
CA ASP A 41 17.68 -6.09 3.05
C ASP A 41 17.89 -7.55 2.58
N THR A 42 18.97 -7.86 1.85
CA THR A 42 19.26 -9.20 1.30
C THR A 42 20.52 -9.87 1.87
N ARG A 43 21.03 -9.47 3.04
CA ARG A 43 22.24 -10.10 3.59
C ARG A 43 21.96 -11.51 4.12
N ASP A 44 22.79 -12.48 3.75
CA ASP A 44 22.59 -13.89 4.12
C ASP A 44 22.71 -14.17 5.61
N ARG A 45 23.58 -13.44 6.31
CA ARG A 45 23.78 -13.60 7.76
C ARG A 45 22.83 -12.75 8.61
N ALA A 46 22.00 -11.90 8.00
CA ALA A 46 21.03 -11.12 8.74
C ALA A 46 19.90 -12.03 9.24
N GLY A 47 19.42 -11.77 10.47
CA GLY A 47 18.26 -12.46 11.00
C GLY A 47 16.97 -11.75 10.61
N PHE A 48 16.06 -12.48 9.99
CA PHE A 48 14.75 -12.01 9.55
C PHE A 48 13.64 -12.63 10.40
N PRO A 49 12.55 -11.90 10.68
CA PRO A 49 11.38 -12.49 11.31
C PRO A 49 10.81 -13.63 10.46
N ALA A 50 10.35 -14.68 11.13
CA ALA A 50 9.54 -15.73 10.57
C ALA A 50 8.33 -15.94 11.49
N VAL A 51 7.13 -15.84 10.96
CA VAL A 51 5.89 -15.97 11.72
C VAL A 51 4.99 -16.97 11.01
N ARG A 52 4.52 -17.98 11.75
CA ARG A 52 3.43 -18.86 11.34
C ARG A 52 2.17 -18.42 12.08
N SER A 53 1.08 -18.29 11.35
CA SER A 53 -0.20 -17.84 11.85
C SER A 53 -1.29 -18.80 11.39
N GLU A 54 -2.15 -19.25 12.31
CA GLU A 54 -3.16 -20.27 12.06
C GLU A 54 -4.52 -19.83 12.62
N ALA A 55 -5.56 -19.92 11.79
CA ALA A 55 -6.95 -19.64 12.14
C ALA A 55 -7.88 -20.32 11.13
N GLY A 56 -9.06 -20.78 11.58
CA GLY A 56 -10.11 -21.31 10.69
C GLY A 56 -9.68 -22.47 9.79
N GLY A 57 -8.73 -23.31 10.24
CA GLY A 57 -8.20 -24.43 9.44
C GLY A 57 -7.27 -24.02 8.29
N LEU A 58 -6.80 -22.77 8.27
CA LEU A 58 -5.84 -22.26 7.29
C LEU A 58 -4.60 -21.67 7.98
N SER A 59 -3.45 -22.26 7.73
CA SER A 59 -2.16 -21.78 8.20
C SER A 59 -1.42 -20.99 7.11
N VAL A 60 -0.87 -19.85 7.50
CA VAL A 60 -0.09 -18.95 6.65
C VAL A 60 1.22 -18.65 7.36
N SER A 61 2.34 -18.76 6.66
CA SER A 61 3.63 -18.29 7.18
C SER A 61 4.17 -17.13 6.37
N TYR A 62 4.79 -16.19 7.06
CA TYR A 62 5.58 -15.11 6.47
C TYR A 62 6.99 -15.15 7.03
N ALA A 63 8.00 -15.09 6.15
CA ALA A 63 9.39 -14.91 6.54
C ALA A 63 10.08 -13.85 5.69
N GLY A 64 10.99 -13.07 6.26
CA GLY A 64 11.80 -12.10 5.51
C GLY A 64 11.65 -10.67 6.01
N LEU A 65 11.55 -9.71 5.10
CA LEU A 65 11.58 -8.27 5.46
C LEU A 65 10.51 -7.90 6.49
N ALA A 66 10.87 -7.12 7.52
CA ALA A 66 9.94 -6.79 8.60
C ALA A 66 8.68 -6.05 8.12
N GLU A 67 8.80 -5.28 7.03
CA GLU A 67 7.68 -4.53 6.44
C GLU A 67 6.54 -5.46 5.98
N GLY A 68 6.82 -6.68 5.54
CA GLY A 68 5.78 -7.63 5.10
C GLY A 68 5.02 -8.28 6.25
N LEU A 69 5.51 -8.26 7.50
CA LEU A 69 4.68 -8.64 8.65
C LEU A 69 3.46 -7.73 8.76
N ALA A 70 3.70 -6.43 8.58
CA ALA A 70 2.67 -5.42 8.68
C ALA A 70 1.81 -5.41 7.41
N TYR A 71 2.40 -5.41 6.22
CA TYR A 71 1.63 -5.27 5.00
C TYR A 71 0.97 -6.57 4.55
N THR A 72 1.72 -7.67 4.56
CA THR A 72 1.29 -8.94 3.96
C THR A 72 0.61 -9.84 4.99
N LEU A 73 1.31 -10.19 6.08
CA LEU A 73 0.79 -11.15 7.06
C LEU A 73 -0.49 -10.64 7.73
N GLU A 74 -0.50 -9.40 8.21
CA GLU A 74 -1.69 -8.81 8.83
C GLU A 74 -2.89 -8.79 7.87
N PHE A 75 -2.67 -8.49 6.58
CA PHE A 75 -3.74 -8.54 5.59
C PHE A 75 -4.28 -9.98 5.43
N THR A 76 -3.39 -10.97 5.32
CA THR A 76 -3.82 -12.37 5.19
C THR A 76 -4.54 -12.88 6.43
N GLU A 77 -4.14 -12.44 7.62
CA GLU A 77 -4.83 -12.74 8.88
C GLU A 77 -6.25 -12.15 8.91
N LEU A 78 -6.38 -10.85 8.62
CA LEU A 78 -7.68 -10.18 8.56
C LEU A 78 -8.64 -10.77 7.53
N ARG A 79 -8.11 -11.40 6.47
CA ARG A 79 -8.92 -12.07 5.45
C ARG A 79 -9.36 -13.47 5.81
N ARG A 80 -8.68 -14.12 6.76
CA ARG A 80 -9.09 -15.43 7.30
C ARG A 80 -10.03 -15.27 8.49
N ASP A 81 -9.82 -14.26 9.32
CA ASP A 81 -10.55 -14.03 10.59
C ASP A 81 -11.95 -13.42 10.41
N ALA A 82 -12.57 -13.55 9.22
CA ALA A 82 -13.94 -13.06 9.02
C ALA A 82 -14.95 -13.70 10.00
N ASP A 83 -14.63 -14.89 10.53
CA ASP A 83 -15.43 -15.65 11.47
C ASP A 83 -14.75 -15.80 12.85
N LEU A 84 -14.50 -14.71 13.59
CA LEU A 84 -14.18 -14.64 15.04
C LEU A 84 -13.21 -15.70 15.63
N HIS A 85 -12.38 -16.34 14.82
CA HIS A 85 -11.46 -17.37 15.28
C HIS A 85 -10.25 -16.72 15.96
N ARG A 86 -9.80 -17.30 17.07
CA ARG A 86 -8.57 -16.86 17.72
C ARG A 86 -7.39 -17.22 16.83
N THR A 87 -6.73 -16.21 16.26
CA THR A 87 -5.47 -16.41 15.54
C THR A 87 -4.36 -16.84 16.51
N GLU A 88 -3.76 -17.99 16.25
CA GLU A 88 -2.55 -18.45 16.94
C GLU A 88 -1.31 -18.07 16.14
N ARG A 89 -0.34 -17.40 16.80
CA ARG A 89 0.93 -17.01 16.18
C ARG A 89 2.12 -17.72 16.84
N ARG A 90 2.99 -18.28 16.02
CA ARG A 90 4.32 -18.77 16.41
C ARG A 90 5.38 -17.92 15.72
N THR A 91 6.23 -17.29 16.52
CA THR A 91 7.29 -16.38 16.02
C THR A 91 8.65 -17.03 16.17
N GLY A 92 9.48 -16.88 15.15
CA GLY A 92 10.87 -17.31 15.10
C GLY A 92 11.72 -16.35 14.26
N ARG A 93 12.95 -16.78 13.98
CA ARG A 93 13.89 -16.04 13.13
C ARG A 93 14.58 -17.00 12.17
N LEU A 94 14.85 -16.52 10.96
CA LEU A 94 15.60 -17.23 9.93
C LEU A 94 16.77 -16.38 9.45
N SER A 95 17.85 -17.01 9.02
CA SER A 95 18.92 -16.27 8.32
C SER A 95 18.48 -15.91 6.89
N GLY A 96 19.14 -14.93 6.28
CA GLY A 96 18.90 -14.60 4.87
C GLY A 96 19.21 -15.75 3.91
N ALA A 97 20.15 -16.64 4.27
CA ALA A 97 20.42 -17.87 3.53
C ALA A 97 19.25 -18.87 3.64
N ASP A 98 18.67 -19.01 4.83
CA ASP A 98 17.52 -19.91 5.04
C ASP A 98 16.29 -19.48 4.21
N LEU A 99 16.10 -18.17 3.98
CA LEU A 99 15.01 -17.65 3.14
C LEU A 99 15.08 -18.15 1.69
N ALA A 100 16.26 -18.56 1.21
CA ALA A 100 16.44 -19.09 -0.14
C ALA A 100 16.17 -20.61 -0.23
N VAL A 101 15.94 -21.29 0.90
CA VAL A 101 15.80 -22.75 0.98
C VAL A 101 14.39 -23.10 1.45
N PRO A 102 13.46 -23.49 0.55
CA PRO A 102 12.07 -23.76 0.92
C PRO A 102 11.88 -24.73 2.09
N GLY A 103 12.72 -25.76 2.19
CA GLY A 103 12.67 -26.73 3.29
C GLY A 103 13.03 -26.18 4.68
N ARG A 104 13.58 -24.96 4.78
CA ARG A 104 13.88 -24.26 6.04
C ARG A 104 12.77 -23.31 6.48
N LEU A 105 11.80 -23.02 5.61
CA LEU A 105 10.71 -22.10 5.91
C LEU A 105 9.66 -22.78 6.81
N PRO A 106 8.97 -22.04 7.69
CA PRO A 106 7.94 -22.62 8.55
C PRO A 106 6.85 -23.32 7.74
N ASP A 107 6.52 -24.54 8.13
CA ASP A 107 5.47 -25.32 7.49
C ASP A 107 4.10 -24.67 7.68
N ALA A 108 3.42 -24.40 6.59
CA ALA A 108 2.11 -23.78 6.52
C ALA A 108 1.48 -24.05 5.15
N ASP A 109 0.17 -23.92 5.05
CA ASP A 109 -0.56 -24.15 3.80
C ASP A 109 -0.20 -23.12 2.73
N ILE A 110 0.03 -21.87 3.15
CA ILE A 110 0.54 -20.80 2.31
C ILE A 110 1.81 -20.23 2.94
N VAL A 111 2.89 -20.17 2.17
CA VAL A 111 4.19 -19.64 2.58
C VAL A 111 4.53 -18.40 1.77
N MET A 112 4.86 -17.32 2.46
CA MET A 112 5.25 -16.05 1.86
C MET A 112 6.66 -15.67 2.29
N VAL A 113 7.55 -15.42 1.33
CA VAL A 113 8.89 -14.92 1.60
C VAL A 113 9.05 -13.50 1.07
N GLY A 114 9.20 -12.54 1.97
CA GLY A 114 9.51 -11.14 1.62
C GLY A 114 11.01 -10.96 1.40
N THR A 115 11.43 -10.65 0.17
CA THR A 115 12.84 -10.47 -0.20
C THR A 115 13.00 -9.56 -1.43
N SER A 116 14.19 -9.46 -2.00
CA SER A 116 14.41 -8.74 -3.27
C SER A 116 13.80 -9.45 -4.47
N ALA A 117 13.60 -8.74 -5.58
CA ALA A 117 13.06 -9.31 -6.79
C ALA A 117 13.94 -10.42 -7.36
N ALA A 118 15.27 -10.23 -7.35
CA ALA A 118 16.21 -11.25 -7.80
C ALA A 118 16.09 -12.56 -6.99
N ARG A 119 16.04 -12.47 -5.65
CA ARG A 119 15.91 -13.65 -4.79
C ARG A 119 14.54 -14.33 -4.91
N ALA A 120 13.46 -13.56 -4.96
CA ALA A 120 12.12 -14.12 -5.12
C ALA A 120 11.96 -14.87 -6.45
N ARG A 121 12.54 -14.35 -7.55
CA ARG A 121 12.51 -14.99 -8.87
C ARG A 121 13.37 -16.26 -8.96
N ALA A 122 14.36 -16.40 -8.09
CA ALA A 122 15.23 -17.58 -8.03
C ALA A 122 14.63 -18.74 -7.23
N LEU A 123 13.57 -18.49 -6.44
CA LEU A 123 12.86 -19.53 -5.70
C LEU A 123 12.02 -20.42 -6.65
N PRO A 124 11.71 -21.67 -6.26
CA PRO A 124 10.97 -22.60 -7.11
C PRO A 124 9.60 -22.05 -7.53
N ARG A 125 9.19 -22.37 -8.76
CA ARG A 125 7.94 -21.85 -9.35
C ARG A 125 6.71 -22.73 -9.15
N VAL A 126 6.86 -23.95 -8.64
CA VAL A 126 5.75 -24.89 -8.38
C VAL A 126 4.75 -24.28 -7.40
N SER A 127 3.48 -24.21 -7.81
CA SER A 127 2.35 -23.69 -7.05
C SER A 127 2.65 -22.33 -6.40
N SER A 128 3.36 -21.45 -7.13
CA SER A 128 3.83 -20.19 -6.58
C SER A 128 3.74 -19.02 -7.56
N LEU A 129 3.76 -17.81 -7.01
CA LEU A 129 3.76 -16.55 -7.72
C LEU A 129 4.84 -15.63 -7.14
N VAL A 130 5.46 -14.83 -8.01
CA VAL A 130 6.25 -13.67 -7.58
C VAL A 130 5.32 -12.47 -7.57
N VAL A 131 5.20 -11.83 -6.41
CA VAL A 131 4.19 -10.82 -6.15
C VAL A 131 4.88 -9.55 -5.64
N PRO A 132 4.57 -8.34 -6.16
CA PRO A 132 5.13 -7.11 -5.61
C PRO A 132 4.68 -6.92 -4.16
N MET A 133 5.59 -6.56 -3.25
CA MET A 133 5.21 -6.37 -1.84
C MET A 133 4.23 -5.18 -1.68
N ARG A 134 4.37 -4.16 -2.54
CA ARG A 134 3.47 -3.02 -2.67
C ARG A 134 3.42 -2.55 -4.12
N VAL A 135 2.33 -1.88 -4.49
CA VAL A 135 2.18 -1.15 -5.75
C VAL A 135 1.72 0.27 -5.46
N HIS A 136 2.20 1.27 -6.21
CA HIS A 136 1.80 2.67 -6.10
C HIS A 136 0.74 3.04 -7.15
N PHE A 137 0.00 4.11 -6.87
CA PHE A 137 -1.01 4.67 -7.76
C PHE A 137 -0.61 6.10 -8.10
N VAL A 138 -0.29 6.34 -9.36
CA VAL A 138 0.24 7.63 -9.81
C VAL A 138 -0.62 8.25 -10.90
N ILE A 139 -0.60 9.57 -10.99
CA ILE A 139 -1.14 10.34 -12.11
C ILE A 139 0.00 11.18 -12.66
N ASP A 140 0.28 11.01 -13.94
CA ASP A 140 1.15 11.91 -14.69
C ASP A 140 0.30 13.04 -15.27
N PHE A 141 0.76 14.28 -15.11
CA PHE A 141 0.09 15.46 -15.64
C PHE A 141 0.74 15.90 -16.95
N ASP A 142 -0.12 16.30 -17.87
CA ASP A 142 0.23 16.83 -19.16
C ASP A 142 0.13 18.36 -19.08
N PRO A 143 1.24 19.11 -19.23
CA PRO A 143 1.19 20.57 -19.13
C PRO A 143 0.31 21.19 -20.22
N ASP A 144 0.14 20.51 -21.35
CA ASP A 144 -0.64 20.99 -22.49
C ASP A 144 -2.13 20.59 -22.38
N ASP A 145 -2.47 19.70 -21.44
CA ASP A 145 -3.85 19.24 -21.20
C ASP A 145 -4.14 19.02 -19.71
N PRO A 146 -4.32 20.11 -18.93
CA PRO A 146 -4.63 20.05 -17.50
C PRO A 146 -5.90 19.24 -17.16
N ASP A 147 -6.85 19.15 -18.08
CA ASP A 147 -8.11 18.45 -17.86
C ASP A 147 -8.03 16.94 -18.11
N ARG A 148 -6.93 16.44 -18.71
CA ARG A 148 -6.72 15.02 -18.99
C ARG A 148 -6.93 14.16 -17.75
N ALA A 149 -6.29 14.53 -16.64
CA ALA A 149 -6.36 13.78 -15.39
C ALA A 149 -7.80 13.61 -14.90
N ARG A 150 -8.62 14.67 -14.99
CA ARG A 150 -10.04 14.63 -14.61
C ARG A 150 -10.84 13.71 -15.53
N ARG A 151 -10.56 13.71 -16.84
CA ARG A 151 -11.22 12.83 -17.81
C ARG A 151 -10.90 11.34 -17.58
N LEU A 152 -9.77 11.02 -16.95
CA LEU A 152 -9.40 9.65 -16.58
C LEU A 152 -10.08 9.15 -15.29
N ILE A 153 -10.57 10.03 -14.42
CA ILE A 153 -11.36 9.64 -13.24
C ILE A 153 -12.62 8.87 -13.70
N SER A 154 -13.04 7.84 -12.98
CA SER A 154 -14.22 7.06 -13.39
C SER A 154 -15.49 7.95 -13.47
N LYS A 155 -16.38 7.66 -14.44
CA LYS A 155 -17.63 8.43 -14.64
C LYS A 155 -18.47 8.52 -13.37
N ARG A 156 -18.60 7.40 -12.63
CA ARG A 156 -19.34 7.34 -11.36
C ARG A 156 -18.72 8.25 -10.30
N GLU A 157 -17.40 8.19 -10.14
CA GLU A 157 -16.69 9.03 -9.17
C GLU A 157 -16.81 10.53 -9.49
N ARG A 158 -16.68 10.91 -10.76
CA ARG A 158 -16.92 12.30 -11.19
C ARG A 158 -18.36 12.76 -10.98
N TRP A 159 -19.34 11.89 -11.20
CA TRP A 159 -20.74 12.23 -10.99
C TRP A 159 -21.02 12.46 -9.51
N GLN A 160 -20.52 11.56 -8.65
CA GLN A 160 -20.62 11.67 -7.20
C GLN A 160 -20.00 12.98 -6.70
N PHE A 161 -18.75 13.26 -7.07
CA PHE A 161 -18.07 14.50 -6.67
C PHE A 161 -18.80 15.78 -7.13
N ARG A 162 -19.37 15.79 -8.35
CA ARG A 162 -20.16 16.94 -8.84
C ARG A 162 -21.50 17.10 -8.13
N ARG A 163 -22.09 16.02 -7.63
CA ARG A 163 -23.27 16.10 -6.78
C ARG A 163 -22.88 16.72 -5.44
N ASP A 164 -21.84 16.19 -4.81
CA ASP A 164 -21.38 16.64 -3.50
C ASP A 164 -20.94 18.13 -3.55
N LEU A 165 -20.26 18.57 -4.61
CA LEU A 165 -19.93 19.99 -4.83
C LEU A 165 -21.15 20.94 -4.93
N ARG A 166 -22.34 20.43 -5.27
CA ARG A 166 -23.58 21.24 -5.30
C ARG A 166 -24.28 21.27 -3.95
N GLU A 167 -23.99 20.29 -3.09
CA GLU A 167 -24.58 20.13 -1.77
C GLU A 167 -23.73 20.81 -0.69
N HIS A 168 -22.44 21.05 -0.95
CA HIS A 168 -21.48 21.54 0.02
C HIS A 168 -20.73 22.81 -0.42
N THR A 169 -20.41 23.70 0.52
CA THR A 169 -19.67 24.97 0.33
C THR A 169 -18.16 24.79 0.55
N TRP A 170 -17.59 23.80 -0.14
CA TRP A 170 -16.19 23.45 0.09
C TRP A 170 -15.19 24.47 -0.45
N THR A 171 -14.18 24.75 0.36
CA THR A 171 -13.01 25.55 0.00
C THR A 171 -11.73 24.73 0.17
N TRP A 172 -10.79 24.89 -0.76
CA TRP A 172 -9.53 24.16 -0.78
C TRP A 172 -8.35 25.14 -0.80
N GLY A 173 -7.38 24.92 0.08
CA GLY A 173 -6.26 25.85 0.23
C GLY A 173 -4.98 25.21 0.72
N LEU A 174 -3.88 25.94 0.55
CA LEU A 174 -2.57 25.62 1.11
C LEU A 174 -2.39 26.33 2.45
N ASP A 175 -1.73 25.66 3.39
CA ASP A 175 -1.34 26.25 4.66
C ASP A 175 0.13 25.95 4.98
N ARG A 176 0.83 26.92 5.55
CA ARG A 176 2.23 26.85 5.97
C ARG A 176 2.44 27.30 7.41
N ASP A 177 1.37 27.62 8.13
CA ASP A 177 1.41 27.94 9.55
C ASP A 177 1.80 26.68 10.36
N PRO A 178 2.90 26.72 11.15
CA PRO A 178 3.25 25.64 12.05
C PRO A 178 2.12 25.24 13.01
N ALA A 179 1.29 26.18 13.48
CA ALA A 179 0.16 25.86 14.36
C ALA A 179 -0.96 25.12 13.61
N ALA A 180 -1.15 25.44 12.32
CA ALA A 180 -2.04 24.66 11.46
C ALA A 180 -1.54 23.23 11.24
N PHE A 181 -0.23 23.00 11.15
CA PHE A 181 0.32 21.65 11.11
C PHE A 181 -0.01 20.86 12.39
N ASP A 182 0.13 21.48 13.56
CA ASP A 182 -0.16 20.79 14.83
C ASP A 182 -1.63 20.37 14.88
N ARG A 183 -2.54 21.29 14.52
CA ARG A 183 -3.97 20.97 14.41
C ARG A 183 -4.21 19.84 13.41
N PHE A 184 -3.63 19.92 12.21
CA PHE A 184 -3.77 18.86 11.21
C PHE A 184 -3.30 17.50 11.73
N TYR A 185 -2.13 17.45 12.36
CA TYR A 185 -1.58 16.18 12.83
C TYR A 185 -2.43 15.58 13.96
N ASP A 186 -2.78 16.40 14.96
CA ASP A 186 -3.43 15.94 16.19
C ASP A 186 -4.94 15.74 16.04
N ARG A 187 -5.60 16.58 15.24
CA ARG A 187 -7.06 16.57 15.08
C ARG A 187 -7.53 15.93 13.80
N PHE A 188 -6.68 15.76 12.78
CA PHE A 188 -7.12 15.21 11.49
C PHE A 188 -6.45 13.88 11.22
N TYR A 189 -5.14 13.88 11.06
CA TYR A 189 -4.40 12.71 10.61
C TYR A 189 -4.44 11.56 11.63
N ARG A 190 -3.99 11.81 12.87
CA ARG A 190 -3.89 10.76 13.89
C ARG A 190 -5.26 10.15 14.23
N PRO A 191 -6.33 10.94 14.49
CA PRO A 191 -7.66 10.37 14.74
C PRO A 191 -8.18 9.55 13.54
N THR A 192 -7.96 10.02 12.30
CA THR A 192 -8.34 9.27 11.09
C THR A 192 -7.62 7.93 11.02
N MET A 193 -6.33 7.87 11.33
CA MET A 193 -5.58 6.61 11.31
C MET A 193 -6.01 5.67 12.43
N PHE A 194 -6.24 6.20 13.63
CA PHE A 194 -6.74 5.43 14.77
C PHE A 194 -8.12 4.82 14.48
N GLN A 195 -9.07 5.58 13.92
CA GLN A 195 -10.38 5.03 13.59
C GLN A 195 -10.32 3.92 12.52
N ARG A 196 -9.40 4.03 11.55
CA ARG A 196 -9.26 3.05 10.46
C ARG A 196 -8.51 1.80 10.84
N HIS A 197 -7.53 1.91 11.72
CA HIS A 197 -6.54 0.86 11.96
C HIS A 197 -6.45 0.48 13.45
N GLY A 198 -7.18 1.15 14.34
CA GLY A 198 -7.11 0.97 15.77
C GLY A 198 -5.69 1.13 16.30
N SER A 199 -5.30 0.23 17.20
CA SER A 199 -3.93 0.15 17.73
C SER A 199 -2.87 -0.27 16.69
N ARG A 200 -3.28 -0.63 15.47
CA ARG A 200 -2.37 -0.98 14.37
C ARG A 200 -2.03 0.21 13.47
N GLU A 201 -2.32 1.43 13.92
CA GLU A 201 -1.98 2.64 13.17
C GLU A 201 -0.48 2.70 12.87
N ARG A 202 -0.15 3.01 11.60
CA ARG A 202 1.23 3.15 11.13
C ARG A 202 1.44 4.59 10.77
N THR A 203 1.78 5.39 11.77
CA THR A 203 1.96 6.83 11.61
C THR A 203 3.44 7.18 11.63
N GLU A 204 3.86 8.06 10.70
CA GLU A 204 5.15 8.74 10.86
C GLU A 204 5.02 9.68 12.06
N SER A 205 6.02 9.73 12.96
CA SER A 205 5.92 10.56 14.16
C SER A 205 5.67 12.03 13.80
N LYS A 206 5.11 12.79 14.75
CA LYS A 206 4.79 14.20 14.55
C LYS A 206 6.03 15.01 14.21
N GLU A 207 7.16 14.72 14.85
CA GLU A 207 8.44 15.39 14.68
C GLU A 207 9.03 15.11 13.29
N VAL A 208 9.01 13.85 12.86
CA VAL A 208 9.46 13.45 11.52
C VAL A 208 8.56 14.06 10.46
N SER A 209 7.24 14.05 10.68
CA SER A 209 6.26 14.65 9.78
C SER A 209 6.46 16.15 9.65
N TYR A 210 6.70 16.86 10.76
CA TYR A 210 6.99 18.29 10.72
C TYR A 210 8.30 18.55 9.94
N GLU A 211 9.39 17.91 10.33
CA GLU A 211 10.72 18.20 9.78
C GLU A 211 10.90 17.75 8.33
N CYS A 212 10.38 16.57 7.96
CA CYS A 212 10.66 15.93 6.68
C CYS A 212 9.52 16.09 5.66
N LEU A 213 8.28 16.34 6.10
CA LEU A 213 7.13 16.52 5.22
C LEU A 213 6.67 17.97 5.19
N PHE A 214 6.38 18.58 6.33
CA PHE A 214 5.76 19.91 6.38
C PHE A 214 6.71 21.02 5.93
N ARG A 215 7.94 21.08 6.48
CA ARG A 215 8.87 22.18 6.18
C ARG A 215 9.28 22.28 4.71
N GLY A 216 9.37 21.14 4.02
CA GLY A 216 9.75 21.08 2.60
C GLY A 216 8.59 20.83 1.63
N GLY A 217 7.44 20.39 2.14
CA GLY A 217 6.33 19.86 1.36
C GLY A 217 5.18 20.85 1.13
N ARG A 218 3.98 20.31 1.04
CA ARG A 218 2.72 21.05 0.85
C ARG A 218 1.67 20.48 1.79
N MET A 219 1.13 21.33 2.66
CA MET A 219 -0.02 20.99 3.48
C MET A 219 -1.25 21.69 2.90
N PHE A 220 -2.30 20.92 2.71
CA PHE A 220 -3.57 21.38 2.19
C PHE A 220 -4.67 21.18 3.23
N PHE A 221 -5.70 22.02 3.16
CA PHE A 221 -6.90 21.89 3.95
C PHE A 221 -8.14 21.98 3.06
N LEU A 222 -9.15 21.22 3.45
CA LEU A 222 -10.52 21.30 2.99
C LEU A 222 -11.34 21.96 4.11
N ALA A 223 -12.04 23.03 3.78
CA ALA A 223 -12.95 23.71 4.70
C ALA A 223 -14.38 23.69 4.17
N GLU A 224 -15.35 23.64 5.08
CA GLU A 224 -16.79 23.75 4.83
C GLU A 224 -17.31 24.84 5.76
N ASP A 225 -18.03 25.83 5.21
CA ASP A 225 -18.52 27.00 5.96
C ASP A 225 -17.44 27.69 6.83
N GLY A 226 -16.21 27.75 6.30
CA GLY A 226 -15.04 28.35 6.98
C GLY A 226 -14.38 27.44 8.03
N VAL A 227 -14.96 26.30 8.36
CA VAL A 227 -14.42 25.31 9.31
C VAL A 227 -13.57 24.29 8.56
N ARG A 228 -12.35 24.04 9.02
CA ARG A 228 -11.48 23.01 8.41
C ARG A 228 -11.96 21.62 8.81
N ILE A 229 -12.32 20.81 7.82
CA ILE A 229 -12.90 19.47 8.00
C ILE A 229 -12.02 18.35 7.41
N GLY A 230 -11.07 18.69 6.54
CA GLY A 230 -10.14 17.74 5.95
C GLY A 230 -8.77 18.34 5.66
N GLY A 231 -7.79 17.48 5.38
CA GLY A 231 -6.48 17.95 4.97
C GLY A 231 -5.55 16.85 4.48
N ALA A 232 -4.50 17.28 3.78
CA ALA A 232 -3.47 16.41 3.24
C ALA A 232 -2.09 17.02 3.46
N LEU A 233 -1.14 16.22 3.93
CA LEU A 233 0.27 16.58 3.96
C LEU A 233 1.03 15.78 2.90
N CYS A 234 1.61 16.50 1.95
CA CYS A 234 2.32 15.93 0.82
C CYS A 234 3.81 16.23 0.90
N HIS A 235 4.63 15.22 0.60
CA HIS A 235 6.03 15.43 0.29
C HIS A 235 6.15 16.04 -1.11
N TRP A 236 7.05 17.01 -1.28
CA TRP A 236 7.30 17.65 -2.56
C TRP A 236 8.75 17.41 -2.98
N ASP A 237 8.94 16.63 -4.04
CA ASP A 237 10.23 16.47 -4.69
C ASP A 237 10.36 17.45 -5.85
N ARG A 238 11.21 18.47 -5.65
CA ARG A 238 11.48 19.50 -6.66
C ARG A 238 12.19 18.96 -7.90
N ALA A 239 13.08 17.98 -7.74
CA ALA A 239 13.91 17.51 -8.84
C ALA A 239 13.07 16.74 -9.87
N SER A 240 12.19 15.86 -9.38
CA SER A 240 11.26 15.10 -10.24
C SER A 240 9.95 15.83 -10.53
N ARG A 241 9.69 16.95 -9.84
CA ARG A 241 8.38 17.64 -9.80
C ARG A 241 7.25 16.69 -9.39
N THR A 242 7.50 15.84 -8.40
CA THR A 242 6.53 14.86 -7.89
C THR A 242 5.95 15.31 -6.56
N LEU A 243 4.63 15.37 -6.48
CA LEU A 243 3.88 15.54 -5.24
C LEU A 243 3.44 14.17 -4.73
N THR A 244 3.83 13.80 -3.53
CA THR A 244 3.50 12.51 -2.94
C THR A 244 2.60 12.70 -1.74
N LEU A 245 1.39 12.17 -1.77
CA LEU A 245 0.45 12.21 -0.64
C LEU A 245 0.98 11.30 0.47
N ARG A 246 1.33 11.86 1.64
CA ARG A 246 1.93 11.11 2.75
C ARG A 246 0.97 10.94 3.92
N LEU A 247 0.30 12.02 4.32
CA LEU A 247 -0.69 12.00 5.39
C LEU A 247 -2.01 12.57 4.87
N LEU A 248 -3.11 11.99 5.31
CA LEU A 248 -4.46 12.38 4.92
C LEU A 248 -5.38 12.14 6.11
N GLY A 249 -6.22 13.13 6.43
CA GLY A 249 -7.15 13.03 7.54
C GLY A 249 -8.35 13.96 7.40
N VAL A 250 -9.40 13.63 8.14
CA VAL A 250 -10.58 14.47 8.38
C VAL A 250 -10.69 14.79 9.86
N LEU A 251 -11.38 15.87 10.19
CA LEU A 251 -11.51 16.37 11.55
C LEU A 251 -12.05 15.27 12.47
N ASP A 252 -11.31 15.03 13.56
CA ASP A 252 -11.49 14.00 14.58
C ASP A 252 -11.66 12.57 14.06
N GLY A 253 -11.32 12.34 12.78
CA GLY A 253 -11.61 11.11 12.07
C GLY A 253 -13.10 10.88 11.81
N ALA A 254 -13.98 11.85 12.10
CA ALA A 254 -15.43 11.65 12.20
C ALA A 254 -16.06 11.05 10.93
N GLN A 255 -16.98 10.09 11.14
CA GLN A 255 -17.66 9.35 10.07
C GLN A 255 -18.49 10.29 9.15
N GLU A 256 -19.03 11.38 9.68
CA GLU A 256 -19.79 12.37 8.91
C GLU A 256 -19.00 12.93 7.70
N HIS A 257 -17.68 13.08 7.83
CA HIS A 257 -16.82 13.58 6.74
C HIS A 257 -16.50 12.52 5.68
N TYR A 258 -16.80 11.25 5.96
CA TYR A 258 -16.79 10.18 4.96
C TYR A 258 -18.12 10.13 4.22
N ASP A 259 -19.21 10.28 4.97
CA ASP A 259 -20.57 10.21 4.46
C ASP A 259 -20.88 11.41 3.55
N SER A 260 -20.41 12.62 3.92
CA SER A 260 -20.47 13.82 3.08
C SER A 260 -19.56 13.78 1.85
N GLY A 261 -18.65 12.81 1.77
CA GLY A 261 -17.67 12.71 0.69
C GLY A 261 -16.46 13.64 0.83
N ALA A 262 -16.35 14.43 1.90
CA ALA A 262 -15.21 15.34 2.13
C ALA A 262 -13.85 14.61 2.09
N PHE A 263 -13.73 13.42 2.69
CA PHE A 263 -12.51 12.61 2.61
C PHE A 263 -12.10 12.30 1.15
N LYS A 264 -13.08 12.07 0.28
CA LYS A 264 -12.87 11.74 -1.14
C LYS A 264 -12.58 13.00 -1.95
N ALA A 265 -13.24 14.11 -1.62
CA ALA A 265 -13.05 15.41 -2.25
C ALA A 265 -11.59 15.86 -2.21
N VAL A 266 -10.85 15.56 -1.14
CA VAL A 266 -9.41 15.83 -1.04
C VAL A 266 -8.62 15.27 -2.23
N TYR A 267 -8.96 14.07 -2.74
CA TYR A 267 -8.29 13.51 -3.92
C TYR A 267 -8.58 14.31 -5.18
N HIS A 268 -9.84 14.69 -5.41
CA HIS A 268 -10.22 15.51 -6.57
C HIS A 268 -9.52 16.87 -6.54
N PHE A 269 -9.51 17.53 -5.37
CA PHE A 269 -8.85 18.81 -5.21
C PHE A 269 -7.32 18.72 -5.33
N LEU A 270 -6.69 17.64 -4.86
CA LEU A 270 -5.27 17.40 -5.08
C LEU A 270 -4.95 17.19 -6.56
N ILE A 271 -5.74 16.39 -7.27
CA ILE A 271 -5.57 16.17 -8.72
C ILE A 271 -5.68 17.49 -9.46
N ASP A 272 -6.72 18.26 -9.15
CA ASP A 272 -6.97 19.55 -9.75
C ASP A 272 -5.85 20.57 -9.48
N TRP A 273 -5.40 20.64 -8.23
CA TRP A 273 -4.26 21.47 -7.86
C TRP A 273 -3.01 21.06 -8.64
N CYS A 274 -2.68 19.77 -8.70
CA CYS A 274 -1.50 19.32 -9.44
C CYS A 274 -1.60 19.65 -10.94
N ALA A 275 -2.77 19.49 -11.55
CA ALA A 275 -2.98 19.79 -12.97
C ALA A 275 -2.76 21.27 -13.34
N ARG A 276 -2.99 22.18 -12.40
CA ARG A 276 -2.87 23.65 -12.61
C ARG A 276 -1.57 24.25 -12.12
N HIS A 277 -0.71 23.43 -11.53
CA HIS A 277 0.57 23.86 -10.98
C HIS A 277 1.70 23.06 -11.63
N ASP A 278 2.95 23.48 -11.44
CA ASP A 278 4.13 22.82 -12.02
C ASP A 278 4.45 21.46 -11.34
N VAL A 279 3.48 20.55 -11.36
CA VAL A 279 3.57 19.19 -10.85
C VAL A 279 3.54 18.25 -12.04
N ARG A 280 4.61 17.47 -12.21
CA ARG A 280 4.69 16.44 -13.25
C ARG A 280 3.89 15.20 -12.87
N ARG A 281 3.91 14.84 -11.57
CA ARG A 281 3.32 13.59 -11.08
C ARG A 281 2.71 13.76 -9.69
N LEU A 282 1.54 13.18 -9.48
CA LEU A 282 0.94 12.96 -8.17
C LEU A 282 1.02 11.46 -7.82
N ASP A 283 1.68 11.13 -6.71
CA ASP A 283 1.77 9.77 -6.17
C ASP A 283 0.88 9.64 -4.93
N PHE A 284 -0.18 8.83 -5.02
CA PHE A 284 -1.07 8.54 -3.89
C PHE A 284 -0.51 7.48 -2.93
N GLN A 285 0.75 7.09 -3.09
CA GLN A 285 1.43 6.02 -2.38
C GLN A 285 0.78 4.65 -2.59
N GLY A 286 1.46 3.62 -2.10
CA GLY A 286 1.07 2.26 -2.38
C GLY A 286 0.04 1.64 -1.46
N THR A 287 -0.41 0.47 -1.90
CA THR A 287 -1.07 -0.55 -1.10
C THR A 287 -0.50 -1.91 -1.52
N GLU A 288 -0.83 -2.94 -0.76
CA GLU A 288 -0.58 -4.34 -1.04
C GLU A 288 -1.24 -4.75 -2.35
N PRO A 289 -0.71 -5.75 -3.04
CA PRO A 289 -1.11 -6.11 -4.41
C PRO A 289 -2.44 -6.86 -4.50
N PHE A 290 -3.22 -6.94 -3.42
CA PHE A 290 -4.49 -7.66 -3.42
C PHE A 290 -5.61 -6.79 -3.99
N LEU A 291 -6.25 -7.28 -5.05
CA LEU A 291 -7.37 -6.60 -5.71
C LEU A 291 -8.59 -6.54 -4.80
N SER A 292 -8.74 -7.47 -3.87
CA SER A 292 -9.83 -7.45 -2.89
C SER A 292 -9.74 -6.26 -1.93
N LYS A 293 -8.58 -5.60 -1.80
CA LYS A 293 -8.38 -4.50 -0.86
C LYS A 293 -9.13 -3.24 -1.28
N GLY A 294 -9.94 -2.70 -0.38
CA GLY A 294 -10.74 -1.48 -0.62
C GLY A 294 -9.88 -0.30 -1.08
N THR A 295 -8.68 -0.11 -0.53
CA THR A 295 -7.75 0.96 -0.94
C THR A 295 -7.28 0.81 -2.40
N TYR A 296 -7.02 -0.42 -2.87
CA TYR A 296 -6.70 -0.68 -4.27
C TYR A 296 -7.87 -0.27 -5.16
N GLN A 297 -9.06 -0.82 -4.83
CA GLN A 297 -10.28 -0.59 -5.58
C GLN A 297 -10.68 0.89 -5.58
N TRP A 298 -10.40 1.62 -4.51
CA TRP A 298 -10.65 3.04 -4.39
C TRP A 298 -9.70 3.86 -5.27
N LYS A 299 -8.38 3.71 -5.09
CA LYS A 299 -7.36 4.53 -5.77
C LYS A 299 -7.41 4.39 -7.29
N ARG A 300 -7.72 3.20 -7.82
CA ARG A 300 -7.86 2.97 -9.27
C ARG A 300 -8.92 3.87 -9.92
N ARG A 301 -9.97 4.26 -9.17
CA ARG A 301 -11.10 5.04 -9.71
C ARG A 301 -10.72 6.47 -10.07
N PHE A 302 -9.55 6.93 -9.64
CA PHE A 302 -9.03 8.26 -9.97
C PHE A 302 -8.22 8.29 -11.28
N GLY A 303 -8.34 7.27 -12.12
CA GLY A 303 -7.59 7.23 -13.39
C GLY A 303 -6.08 7.04 -13.18
N THR A 304 -5.72 6.43 -12.05
CA THR A 304 -4.32 6.22 -11.67
C THR A 304 -3.70 5.08 -12.47
N THR A 305 -2.40 5.22 -12.73
CA THR A 305 -1.54 4.15 -13.23
C THR A 305 -0.95 3.39 -12.04
N VAL A 306 -1.06 2.07 -12.06
CA VAL A 306 -0.43 1.18 -11.09
C VAL A 306 1.03 0.98 -11.49
N ILE A 307 1.95 1.30 -10.60
CA ILE A 307 3.39 1.12 -10.82
C ILE A 307 4.04 0.39 -9.64
N LEU A 308 5.22 -0.17 -9.88
CA LEU A 308 6.10 -0.52 -8.77
C LEU A 308 6.54 0.76 -8.02
N PRO A 309 6.65 0.72 -6.68
CA PRO A 309 7.05 1.89 -5.90
C PRO A 309 8.36 2.51 -6.40
N PRO A 310 8.43 3.84 -6.62
CA PRO A 310 9.64 4.52 -7.09
C PRO A 310 10.63 4.77 -5.95
N ASN A 311 10.78 3.82 -5.03
CA ASN A 311 11.67 3.84 -3.88
C ASN A 311 12.14 2.41 -3.57
N HIS A 312 12.76 2.19 -2.42
CA HIS A 312 13.28 0.88 -2.05
C HIS A 312 12.24 -0.26 -1.99
N PHE A 313 10.93 0.01 -1.97
CA PHE A 313 9.90 -1.03 -2.13
C PHE A 313 9.76 -1.52 -3.58
N GLY A 314 10.25 -0.79 -4.57
CA GLY A 314 10.17 -1.15 -5.99
C GLY A 314 10.86 -2.47 -6.32
N ASP A 315 11.89 -2.83 -5.55
CA ASP A 315 12.62 -4.09 -5.68
C ASP A 315 12.16 -5.16 -4.68
N LYS A 316 11.18 -4.86 -3.80
CA LYS A 316 10.67 -5.84 -2.83
C LYS A 316 9.62 -6.73 -3.45
N ARG A 317 9.77 -8.03 -3.27
CA ARG A 317 8.84 -9.07 -3.71
C ARG A 317 8.45 -10.00 -2.57
N LEU A 318 7.30 -10.61 -2.76
CA LEU A 318 6.84 -11.78 -2.05
C LEU A 318 6.99 -12.95 -3.02
N TRP A 319 7.70 -13.99 -2.60
CA TRP A 319 7.48 -15.31 -3.17
C TRP A 319 6.30 -15.93 -2.42
N PHE A 320 5.17 -16.08 -3.09
CA PHE A 320 3.91 -16.58 -2.55
C PHE A 320 3.74 -18.02 -3.03
N GLN A 321 3.92 -19.00 -2.15
CA GLN A 321 3.80 -20.42 -2.47
C GLN A 321 2.61 -21.04 -1.73
N VAL A 322 1.85 -21.86 -2.43
CA VAL A 322 0.86 -22.76 -1.85
C VAL A 322 1.48 -24.14 -1.69
N ARG A 323 1.52 -24.64 -0.45
CA ARG A 323 2.11 -25.95 -0.11
C ARG A 323 1.08 -27.05 0.07
N HIS A 324 -0.13 -26.72 0.52
CA HIS A 324 -1.18 -27.71 0.73
C HIS A 324 -2.42 -27.34 -0.07
N ASP A 325 -2.95 -28.31 -0.80
CA ASP A 325 -4.22 -28.18 -1.53
C ASP A 325 -5.38 -28.55 -0.59
N THR A 326 -5.92 -27.55 0.13
CA THR A 326 -7.10 -27.71 1.00
C THR A 326 -8.27 -26.87 0.51
N PRO A 327 -9.52 -27.23 0.87
CA PRO A 327 -10.69 -26.39 0.57
C PRO A 327 -10.52 -24.94 1.05
N GLN A 328 -9.99 -24.74 2.26
CA GLN A 328 -9.78 -23.42 2.86
C GLN A 328 -8.73 -22.59 2.10
N VAL A 329 -7.66 -23.22 1.60
CA VAL A 329 -6.69 -22.56 0.73
C VAL A 329 -7.34 -22.12 -0.58
N ARG A 330 -8.14 -22.99 -1.20
CA ARG A 330 -8.86 -22.66 -2.45
C ARG A 330 -9.84 -21.51 -2.23
N ASP A 331 -10.63 -21.56 -1.16
CA ASP A 331 -11.54 -20.46 -0.79
C ASP A 331 -10.78 -19.14 -0.61
N PHE A 332 -9.63 -19.18 0.08
CA PHE A 332 -8.79 -18.01 0.31
C PHE A 332 -8.24 -17.42 -1.00
N LEU A 333 -7.72 -18.26 -1.92
CA LEU A 333 -7.17 -17.81 -3.19
C LEU A 333 -8.23 -17.16 -4.08
N VAL A 334 -9.40 -17.79 -4.22
CA VAL A 334 -10.51 -17.23 -5.01
C VAL A 334 -11.00 -15.92 -4.42
N ALA A 335 -11.13 -15.83 -3.10
CA ALA A 335 -11.58 -14.61 -2.41
C ALA A 335 -10.59 -13.44 -2.51
N ASN A 336 -9.31 -13.70 -2.79
CA ASN A 336 -8.24 -12.72 -2.74
C ASN A 336 -7.41 -12.68 -4.04
N PRO A 337 -8.02 -12.31 -5.18
CA PRO A 337 -7.26 -12.09 -6.41
C PRO A 337 -6.22 -10.98 -6.18
N LEU A 338 -5.07 -11.10 -6.87
CA LEU A 338 -3.89 -10.30 -6.59
C LEU A 338 -3.13 -9.94 -7.86
N LEU A 339 -2.22 -8.97 -7.76
CA LEU A 339 -1.23 -8.68 -8.80
C LEU A 339 -0.01 -9.57 -8.62
N ALA A 340 0.42 -10.22 -9.70
CA ALA A 340 1.66 -10.97 -9.79
C ALA A 340 2.59 -10.36 -10.84
N GLU A 341 3.85 -10.75 -10.80
CA GLU A 341 4.84 -10.39 -11.79
C GLU A 341 4.94 -11.48 -12.86
N ARG A 342 4.87 -11.06 -14.12
CA ARG A 342 5.14 -11.88 -15.30
C ARG A 342 6.64 -12.12 -15.45
N PRO A 343 7.07 -13.10 -16.28
CA PRO A 343 8.50 -13.33 -16.54
C PRO A 343 9.24 -12.11 -17.11
N ASP A 344 8.54 -11.23 -17.83
CA ASP A 344 9.07 -9.97 -18.39
C ASP A 344 9.12 -8.81 -17.38
N GLY A 345 8.67 -9.03 -16.13
CA GLY A 345 8.62 -8.02 -15.08
C GLY A 345 7.34 -7.18 -15.07
N ALA A 346 6.44 -7.35 -16.04
CA ALA A 346 5.17 -6.63 -16.08
C ALA A 346 4.19 -7.15 -15.01
N LEU A 347 3.28 -6.29 -14.55
CA LEU A 347 2.25 -6.68 -13.59
C LEU A 347 1.07 -7.33 -14.32
N GLU A 348 0.61 -8.48 -13.83
CA GLU A 348 -0.62 -9.12 -14.25
C GLU A 348 -1.58 -9.28 -13.07
N ALA A 349 -2.87 -9.16 -13.32
CA ALA A 349 -3.89 -9.54 -12.36
C ALA A 349 -4.18 -11.04 -12.46
N VAL A 350 -4.18 -11.72 -11.31
CA VAL A 350 -4.41 -13.15 -11.20
C VAL A 350 -5.72 -13.38 -10.45
N TYR A 351 -6.66 -14.04 -11.12
CA TYR A 351 -7.92 -14.50 -10.55
C TYR A 351 -7.93 -16.02 -10.51
N PHE A 352 -8.21 -16.59 -9.37
CA PHE A 352 -8.28 -18.05 -9.20
C PHE A 352 -9.72 -18.54 -9.36
N HIS A 353 -9.90 -19.75 -9.89
CA HIS A 353 -11.19 -20.43 -9.97
C HIS A 353 -11.02 -21.95 -9.98
N ASP A 354 -12.13 -22.67 -9.76
CA ASP A 354 -12.29 -24.10 -10.03
C ASP A 354 -13.76 -24.39 -10.36
N ASP A 355 -14.12 -25.66 -10.59
CA ASP A 355 -15.50 -26.08 -10.92
C ASP A 355 -16.55 -25.66 -9.88
N ARG A 356 -16.13 -25.38 -8.63
CA ARG A 356 -17.02 -25.01 -7.52
C ARG A 356 -16.99 -23.52 -7.20
N ARG A 357 -15.96 -22.80 -7.66
CA ARG A 357 -15.66 -21.42 -7.25
C ARG A 357 -15.37 -20.57 -8.48
N ALA A 358 -16.30 -19.68 -8.81
CA ALA A 358 -16.12 -18.72 -9.88
C ALA A 358 -15.04 -17.67 -9.51
N PRO A 359 -14.29 -17.13 -10.50
CA PRO A 359 -13.32 -16.07 -10.24
C PRO A 359 -14.01 -14.78 -9.77
N ARG A 360 -13.38 -14.08 -8.82
CA ARG A 360 -13.89 -12.81 -8.25
C ARG A 360 -13.66 -11.59 -9.16
N LEU A 361 -14.24 -11.62 -10.36
CA LEU A 361 -14.12 -10.57 -11.37
C LEU A 361 -14.80 -9.23 -10.98
N ASP A 362 -15.59 -9.22 -9.90
CA ASP A 362 -16.13 -8.00 -9.29
C ASP A 362 -15.02 -7.08 -8.76
N TYR A 363 -13.87 -7.63 -8.37
CA TYR A 363 -12.66 -6.86 -8.08
C TYR A 363 -11.92 -6.49 -9.35
N SER A 364 -12.37 -5.43 -10.02
CA SER A 364 -11.75 -5.00 -11.28
C SER A 364 -10.25 -4.71 -11.16
N ALA A 365 -9.47 -5.33 -12.04
CA ALA A 365 -8.05 -5.06 -12.26
C ALA A 365 -7.77 -3.95 -13.29
N ARG A 366 -8.81 -3.42 -13.97
CA ARG A 366 -8.64 -2.45 -15.05
C ARG A 366 -8.01 -1.17 -14.52
N SER A 367 -6.73 -1.00 -14.79
CA SER A 367 -5.94 0.18 -14.46
C SER A 367 -4.70 0.18 -15.37
N PRO A 368 -4.30 1.34 -15.93
CA PRO A 368 -3.02 1.46 -16.62
C PRO A 368 -1.88 0.91 -15.75
N GLY A 369 -0.90 0.24 -16.36
CA GLY A 369 0.22 -0.39 -15.66
C GLY A 369 -0.04 -1.82 -15.20
N VAL A 370 -1.28 -2.31 -15.26
CA VAL A 370 -1.60 -3.75 -15.22
C VAL A 370 -1.68 -4.25 -16.66
N ALA A 371 -0.68 -5.05 -17.08
CA ALA A 371 -0.47 -5.42 -18.47
C ALA A 371 -1.41 -6.54 -18.95
N ALA A 372 -1.88 -7.41 -18.06
CA ALA A 372 -2.72 -8.55 -18.40
C ALA A 372 -3.66 -8.93 -17.25
N VAL A 373 -4.70 -9.68 -17.61
CA VAL A 373 -5.56 -10.39 -16.67
C VAL A 373 -5.43 -11.88 -17.00
N ARG A 374 -5.19 -12.70 -15.98
CA ARG A 374 -5.07 -14.15 -16.08
C ARG A 374 -6.03 -14.81 -15.10
N GLU A 375 -6.89 -15.65 -15.64
CA GLU A 375 -7.70 -16.59 -14.87
C GLU A 375 -6.92 -17.89 -14.71
N VAL A 376 -6.93 -18.45 -13.51
CA VAL A 376 -6.10 -19.58 -13.11
C VAL A 376 -6.97 -20.66 -12.51
N ASP A 377 -7.05 -21.76 -13.22
CA ASP A 377 -7.63 -23.00 -12.73
C ASP A 377 -6.78 -23.54 -11.56
N LEU A 378 -7.41 -23.73 -10.41
CA LEU A 378 -6.76 -24.18 -9.18
C LEU A 378 -6.30 -25.65 -9.25
N ASP A 379 -6.98 -26.52 -10.00
CA ASP A 379 -6.52 -27.90 -10.19
C ASP A 379 -5.23 -27.94 -10.98
N THR A 380 -5.10 -27.06 -11.98
CA THR A 380 -3.84 -26.89 -12.72
C THR A 380 -2.76 -26.24 -11.86
N PHE A 381 -3.08 -25.16 -11.13
CA PHE A 381 -2.11 -24.43 -10.32
C PHE A 381 -1.59 -25.23 -9.13
N LEU A 382 -2.42 -26.08 -8.53
CA LEU A 382 -2.11 -26.86 -7.34
C LEU A 382 -1.73 -28.32 -7.63
N ALA A 383 -1.60 -28.73 -8.88
CA ALA A 383 -1.31 -30.12 -9.26
C ALA A 383 -0.06 -30.72 -8.57
N GLY A 384 0.92 -29.89 -8.19
CA GLY A 384 2.13 -30.30 -7.48
C GLY A 384 2.07 -30.16 -5.95
N ALA A 385 0.97 -29.64 -5.39
CA ALA A 385 0.81 -29.45 -3.95
C ALA A 385 0.18 -30.71 -3.31
N PRO A 386 0.75 -31.26 -2.22
CA PRO A 386 0.13 -32.36 -1.50
C PRO A 386 -1.26 -31.99 -1.00
N ARG A 387 -2.22 -32.92 -1.18
CA ARG A 387 -3.52 -32.88 -0.50
C ARG A 387 -3.34 -33.51 0.88
N PRO A 388 -3.62 -32.80 1.99
CA PRO A 388 -3.52 -33.40 3.31
C PRO A 388 -4.51 -34.56 3.42
N SER A 389 -4.05 -35.67 4.02
CA SER A 389 -4.91 -36.82 4.30
C SER A 389 -6.12 -36.38 5.14
N PRO A 390 -7.32 -36.94 4.90
CA PRO A 390 -8.58 -36.51 5.53
C PRO A 390 -8.67 -36.63 7.06
N GLY A 391 -7.58 -36.97 7.77
CA GLY A 391 -7.52 -37.13 9.22
C GLY A 391 -6.85 -35.98 10.00
N ARG A 392 -6.45 -34.88 9.37
CA ARG A 392 -5.81 -33.73 10.05
C ARG A 392 -6.80 -32.68 10.58
N ALA A 393 -8.10 -33.01 10.60
CA ALA A 393 -9.12 -32.14 11.19
C ALA A 393 -8.97 -32.13 12.72
N LEU A 394 -8.44 -31.02 13.24
CA LEU A 394 -8.60 -30.53 14.62
C LEU A 394 -8.15 -31.51 15.72
N SER A 395 -6.86 -31.48 16.04
CA SER A 395 -6.36 -31.83 17.38
C SER A 395 -5.98 -30.56 18.14
#